data_AF-A0A9W6YGT8-F1
#
_entry.id   AF-A0A9W6YGT8-F1
#
_cell.length_a   1.000
_cell.length_b   1.000
_cell.length_c   1.000
_cell.angle_alpha   90.00
_cell.angle_beta   90.00
_cell.angle_gamma   90.00
#
_symmetry.space_group_name_H-M   'P 1'
#
loop_
_entity.id
_entity.type
_entity.pdbx_description
1 polymer ?
#
loop_
_entity_poly.entity_id
_entity_poly.type
_entity_poly.pdbx_seq_one_letter_code
_entity_poly.pdbx_strand_id
1 'polypeptide(L)'
;MTEEMCRSQVKLMEKMELFEAQIPWQAAFGNVPLPFDGEKHPVLAKKLRRFWQSHSRAVWERNFWAPMSRKLNACNYNRRNNRQIAAKNAFETIIVSAYEEFGAAFFVKLDTQEPPRHPGWWYRGPIVALFTLQEAKGENVMWEYVQAEALERFPDCKLPTPLKGPNYGPVRNRHKRESESMWMTNHPLTADWRKEIAALKAQQETATCASDGHTEN
;
A
#
# COMPACT_ATOMS: atom_id res chain seq x y z
N MET A 1 -11.26 -8.23 26.34
CA MET A 1 -10.68 -6.88 26.49
C MET A 1 -10.85 -6.50 27.93
N THR A 2 -9.77 -6.13 28.62
CA THR A 2 -9.85 -5.58 29.98
C THR A 2 -10.28 -4.12 29.91
N GLU A 3 -10.75 -3.57 31.02
CA GLU A 3 -11.17 -2.17 31.10
C GLU A 3 -10.02 -1.19 30.81
N GLU A 4 -8.80 -1.55 31.23
CA GLU A 4 -7.57 -0.80 30.95
C GLU A 4 -7.24 -0.76 29.45
N MET A 5 -7.42 -1.87 28.73
CA MET A 5 -7.27 -1.91 27.27
C MET A 5 -8.27 -0.97 26.58
N CYS A 6 -9.52 -0.94 27.06
CA CYS A 6 -10.53 -0.04 26.51
C CYS A 6 -10.16 1.44 26.74
N ARG A 7 -9.70 1.80 27.96
CA ARG A 7 -9.25 3.18 28.25
C ARG A 7 -8.05 3.59 27.42
N SER A 8 -7.08 2.70 27.21
CA SER A 8 -5.92 2.95 26.35
C SER A 8 -6.34 3.19 24.89
N GLN A 9 -7.29 2.41 24.38
CA GLN A 9 -7.82 2.59 23.02
C GLN A 9 -8.54 3.93 22.82
N VAL A 10 -9.33 4.37 23.80
CA VAL A 10 -10.02 5.67 23.73
C VAL A 10 -9.01 6.82 23.66
N LYS A 11 -8.01 6.84 24.55
CA LYS A 11 -6.96 7.88 24.54
C LYS A 11 -6.17 7.89 23.23
N LEU A 12 -5.88 6.72 22.68
CA LEU A 12 -5.15 6.64 21.42
C LEU A 12 -6.00 7.10 20.23
N MET A 13 -7.30 6.82 20.25
CA MET A 13 -8.24 7.37 19.28
C MET A 13 -8.28 8.89 19.31
N GLU A 14 -8.39 9.51 20.48
CA GLU A 14 -8.40 10.98 20.61
C GLU A 14 -7.13 11.62 20.03
N LYS A 15 -5.95 11.06 20.37
CA LYS A 15 -4.68 11.54 19.79
C LYS A 15 -4.63 11.36 18.27
N MET A 16 -5.16 10.25 17.74
CA MET A 16 -5.24 10.00 16.30
C MET A 16 -6.18 10.98 15.61
N GLU A 17 -7.31 11.35 16.21
CA GLU A 17 -8.24 12.34 15.66
C GLU A 17 -7.59 13.72 15.54
N LEU A 18 -6.86 14.14 16.58
CA LEU A 18 -6.09 15.40 16.55
C LEU A 18 -4.98 15.39 15.48
N PHE A 19 -4.38 14.24 15.22
CA PHE A 19 -3.37 14.09 14.17
C PHE A 19 -3.99 14.07 12.78
N GLU A 20 -5.08 13.34 12.57
CA GLU A 20 -5.80 13.30 11.30
C GLU A 20 -6.37 14.69 10.91
N ALA A 21 -6.72 15.53 11.89
CA ALA A 21 -7.16 16.90 11.66
C ALA A 21 -6.08 17.79 11.01
N GLN A 22 -4.80 17.43 11.13
CA GLN A 22 -3.68 18.13 10.48
C GLN A 22 -3.49 17.74 9.02
N ILE A 23 -4.31 16.83 8.48
CA ILE A 23 -4.29 16.41 7.07
C ILE A 23 -2.89 15.86 6.65
N PRO A 24 -2.29 14.93 7.43
CA PRO A 24 -0.91 14.47 7.21
C PRO A 24 -0.68 13.88 5.81
N TRP A 25 -1.71 13.30 5.21
CA TRP A 25 -1.63 12.72 3.87
C TRP A 25 -1.37 13.75 2.77
N GLN A 26 -1.65 15.05 2.95
CA GLN A 26 -1.33 16.05 1.93
C GLN A 26 0.17 16.25 1.78
N ALA A 27 0.95 16.18 2.87
CA ALA A 27 2.40 16.31 2.82
C ALA A 27 3.03 15.14 2.06
N ALA A 28 2.64 13.90 2.37
CA ALA A 28 3.21 12.69 1.76
C ALA A 28 2.69 12.40 0.33
N PHE A 29 1.48 12.86 -0.02
CA PHE A 29 0.81 12.49 -1.27
C PHE A 29 0.38 13.68 -2.14
N GLY A 30 0.73 14.92 -1.77
CA GLY A 30 0.31 16.12 -2.49
C GLY A 30 0.99 16.31 -3.85
N ASN A 31 2.25 15.90 -3.99
CA ASN A 31 3.01 16.06 -5.23
C ASN A 31 3.82 14.80 -5.56
N VAL A 32 3.14 13.77 -6.03
CA VAL A 32 3.76 12.46 -6.30
C VAL A 32 4.24 12.39 -7.75
N PRO A 33 5.50 11.97 -8.01
CA PRO A 33 5.99 11.80 -9.39
C PRO A 33 5.24 10.70 -10.12
N LEU A 34 5.20 10.77 -11.45
CA LEU A 34 4.57 9.75 -12.28
C LEU A 34 5.56 8.61 -12.60
N PRO A 35 5.12 7.33 -12.60
CA PRO A 35 5.99 6.19 -12.94
C PRO A 35 6.31 6.06 -14.43
N PHE A 36 5.82 6.99 -15.24
CA PHE A 36 5.94 7.04 -16.69
C PHE A 36 6.03 8.50 -17.14
N ASP A 37 6.39 8.69 -18.41
CA ASP A 37 6.45 10.01 -19.03
C ASP A 37 5.04 10.62 -19.16
N GLY A 38 4.76 11.62 -18.33
CA GLY A 38 3.44 12.24 -18.28
C GLY A 38 3.10 13.09 -19.50
N GLU A 39 4.09 13.53 -20.28
CA GLU A 39 3.87 14.31 -21.50
C GLU A 39 3.45 13.40 -22.65
N LYS A 40 4.04 12.20 -22.73
CA LYS A 40 3.65 11.18 -23.71
C LYS A 40 2.30 10.52 -23.40
N HIS A 41 1.94 10.45 -22.12
CA HIS A 41 0.74 9.76 -21.64
C HIS A 41 -0.17 10.68 -20.79
N PRO A 42 -0.67 11.80 -21.37
CA PRO A 42 -1.32 12.86 -20.60
C PRO A 42 -2.65 12.44 -19.98
N VAL A 43 -3.39 11.53 -20.62
CA VAL A 43 -4.67 11.03 -20.12
C VAL A 43 -4.46 10.18 -18.85
N LEU A 44 -3.52 9.25 -18.88
CA LEU A 44 -3.20 8.41 -17.73
C LEU A 44 -2.55 9.23 -16.61
N ALA A 45 -1.67 10.18 -16.95
CA ALA A 45 -1.09 11.14 -16.00
C ALA A 45 -2.19 11.91 -15.25
N LYS A 46 -3.19 12.42 -15.96
CA LYS A 46 -4.33 13.15 -15.37
C LYS A 46 -5.15 12.24 -14.45
N LYS A 47 -5.43 11.00 -14.86
CA LYS A 47 -6.15 10.02 -14.03
C LYS A 47 -5.39 9.74 -12.72
N LEU A 48 -4.09 9.49 -12.79
CA LEU A 48 -3.26 9.18 -11.63
C LEU A 48 -3.11 10.38 -10.68
N ARG A 49 -2.93 11.60 -11.21
CA ARG A 49 -2.92 12.82 -10.38
C ARG A 49 -4.25 13.04 -9.67
N ARG A 50 -5.38 12.88 -10.38
CA ARG A 50 -6.72 13.01 -9.79
C ARG A 50 -6.96 11.98 -8.69
N PHE A 51 -6.44 10.76 -8.87
CA PHE A 51 -6.50 9.73 -7.84
C PHE A 51 -5.78 10.17 -6.57
N TRP A 52 -4.54 10.65 -6.67
CA TRP A 52 -3.78 11.11 -5.49
C TRP A 52 -4.47 12.29 -4.78
N GLN A 53 -4.99 13.24 -5.55
CA GLN A 53 -5.74 14.37 -5.00
C GLN A 53 -7.01 13.93 -4.24
N SER A 54 -7.74 12.94 -4.76
CA SER A 54 -9.04 12.52 -4.21
C SER A 54 -8.95 11.44 -3.13
N HIS A 55 -7.89 10.62 -3.16
CA HIS A 55 -7.80 9.38 -2.39
C HIS A 55 -6.55 9.25 -1.53
N SER A 56 -5.67 10.26 -1.46
CA SER A 56 -4.48 10.30 -0.60
C SER A 56 -4.77 9.89 0.85
N ARG A 57 -5.82 10.45 1.45
CA ARG A 57 -6.28 10.06 2.80
C ARG A 57 -6.53 8.56 2.91
N ALA A 58 -7.26 7.99 1.95
CA ALA A 58 -7.62 6.57 1.99
C ALA A 58 -6.41 5.66 1.82
N VAL A 59 -5.44 6.08 1.00
CA VAL A 59 -4.17 5.36 0.81
C VAL A 59 -3.33 5.41 2.09
N TRP A 60 -3.18 6.59 2.69
CA TRP A 60 -2.50 6.76 3.98
C TRP A 60 -3.16 5.93 5.09
N GLU A 61 -4.50 6.01 5.22
CA GLU A 61 -5.29 5.21 6.16
C GLU A 61 -5.15 3.70 5.94
N ARG A 62 -4.67 3.24 4.78
CA ARG A 62 -4.55 1.82 4.45
C ARG A 62 -3.21 1.22 4.88
N ASN A 63 -2.21 2.03 5.19
CA ASN A 63 -0.89 1.57 5.64
C ASN A 63 -0.96 0.99 7.05
N PHE A 64 -1.84 1.53 7.88
CA PHE A 64 -2.04 1.04 9.24
C PHE A 64 -3.52 0.92 9.59
N TRP A 65 -3.83 0.04 10.54
CA TRP A 65 -5.12 0.06 11.22
C TRP A 65 -4.98 0.91 12.47
N ALA A 66 -5.67 2.05 12.48
CA ALA A 66 -5.91 2.79 13.70
C ALA A 66 -6.47 1.83 14.78
N PRO A 67 -6.24 2.09 16.07
CA PRO A 67 -6.74 1.29 17.20
C PRO A 67 -8.27 1.35 17.35
N MET A 68 -9.01 1.55 16.26
CA MET A 68 -10.46 1.56 16.23
C MET A 68 -10.96 0.12 16.28
N SER A 69 -11.36 -0.32 17.47
CA SER A 69 -12.17 -1.54 17.57
C SER A 69 -13.50 -1.31 16.84
N ARG A 70 -13.82 -2.18 15.87
CA ARG A 70 -15.13 -2.19 15.20
C ARG A 70 -16.31 -2.22 16.20
N LYS A 71 -16.10 -2.84 17.37
CA LYS A 71 -17.11 -2.92 18.44
C LYS A 71 -17.31 -1.59 19.17
N LEU A 72 -16.26 -0.78 19.30
CA LEU A 72 -16.29 0.48 20.04
C LEU A 72 -16.66 1.67 19.15
N ASN A 73 -16.31 1.65 17.86
CA ASN A 73 -16.60 2.75 16.94
C ASN A 73 -16.93 2.26 15.53
N ALA A 74 -18.12 1.64 15.39
CA ALA A 74 -18.58 1.09 14.12
C ALA A 74 -18.73 2.17 13.02
N CYS A 75 -19.15 3.38 13.37
CA CYS A 75 -19.37 4.46 12.41
C CYS A 75 -18.05 4.90 11.75
N ASN A 76 -17.03 5.23 12.53
CA ASN A 76 -15.73 5.65 11.99
C ASN A 76 -15.03 4.50 11.26
N TYR A 77 -15.14 3.27 11.78
CA TYR A 77 -14.67 2.08 11.10
C TYR A 77 -15.28 1.94 9.70
N ASN A 78 -16.60 2.04 9.58
CA ASN A 78 -17.31 1.90 8.30
C ASN A 78 -16.94 3.03 7.34
N ARG A 79 -16.83 4.28 7.82
CA ARG A 79 -16.41 5.43 7.01
C ARG A 79 -15.01 5.23 6.42
N ARG A 80 -14.03 4.79 7.22
CA ARG A 80 -12.67 4.48 6.78
C ARG A 80 -12.66 3.34 5.76
N ASN A 81 -13.36 2.26 6.06
CA ASN A 81 -13.46 1.11 5.16
C ASN A 81 -14.06 1.50 3.79
N ASN A 82 -15.12 2.32 3.78
CA ASN A 82 -15.75 2.78 2.54
C ASN A 82 -14.81 3.66 1.71
N ARG A 83 -14.04 4.57 2.35
CA ARG A 83 -13.00 5.35 1.66
C ARG A 83 -11.95 4.45 1.01
N GLN A 84 -11.49 3.43 1.72
CA GLN A 84 -10.50 2.49 1.20
C GLN A 84 -11.04 1.64 0.04
N ILE A 85 -12.30 1.21 0.09
CA ILE A 85 -12.95 0.49 -1.02
C ILE A 85 -13.09 1.41 -2.24
N ALA A 86 -13.52 2.66 -2.05
CA ALA A 86 -13.63 3.63 -3.14
C ALA A 86 -12.26 3.90 -3.80
N ALA A 87 -11.22 4.11 -2.99
CA ALA A 87 -9.85 4.26 -3.50
C ALA A 87 -9.38 3.01 -4.25
N LYS A 88 -9.61 1.80 -3.70
CA LYS A 88 -9.27 0.54 -4.35
C LYS A 88 -9.87 0.47 -5.77
N ASN A 89 -11.18 0.68 -5.88
CA ASN A 89 -11.87 0.59 -7.15
C ASN A 89 -11.39 1.67 -8.14
N ALA A 90 -11.18 2.91 -7.67
CA ALA A 90 -10.65 3.98 -8.49
C ALA A 90 -9.25 3.64 -9.03
N PHE A 91 -8.37 3.08 -8.20
CA PHE A 91 -7.03 2.70 -8.63
C PHE A 91 -7.03 1.48 -9.56
N GLU A 92 -7.94 0.52 -9.39
CA GLU A 92 -8.10 -0.58 -10.36
C GLU A 92 -8.35 -0.04 -11.78
N THR A 93 -9.13 1.04 -11.94
CA THR A 93 -9.32 1.65 -13.27
C THR A 93 -8.03 2.24 -13.85
N ILE A 94 -7.12 2.73 -13.01
CA ILE A 94 -5.81 3.23 -13.44
C ILE A 94 -4.91 2.07 -13.84
N ILE A 95 -4.95 0.98 -13.09
CA ILE A 95 -4.19 -0.23 -13.42
C ILE A 95 -4.63 -0.79 -14.78
N VAL A 96 -5.93 -0.85 -15.06
CA VAL A 96 -6.47 -1.20 -16.39
C VAL A 96 -5.87 -0.31 -17.48
N SER A 97 -6.00 1.01 -17.34
CA SER A 97 -5.49 1.94 -18.35
C SER A 97 -3.97 1.86 -18.51
N ALA A 98 -3.21 1.64 -17.44
CA ALA A 98 -1.76 1.45 -17.52
C ALA A 98 -1.39 0.16 -18.25
N TYR A 99 -2.16 -0.92 -18.08
CA TYR A 99 -1.96 -2.16 -18.83
C TYR A 99 -2.29 -2.00 -20.30
N GLU A 100 -3.40 -1.35 -20.64
CA GLU A 100 -3.77 -1.07 -22.02
C GLU A 100 -2.72 -0.24 -22.75
N GLU A 101 -2.03 0.66 -22.05
CA GLU A 101 -1.07 1.60 -22.62
C GLU A 101 0.36 1.06 -22.69
N PHE A 102 0.79 0.28 -21.68
CA PHE A 102 2.18 -0.19 -21.58
C PHE A 102 2.36 -1.72 -21.51
N GLY A 103 1.27 -2.48 -21.37
CA GLY A 103 1.30 -3.92 -21.21
C GLY A 103 1.95 -4.40 -19.91
N ALA A 104 2.22 -5.71 -19.85
CA ALA A 104 2.80 -6.36 -18.68
C ALA A 104 4.21 -5.84 -18.32
N ALA A 105 5.00 -5.39 -19.29
CA ALA A 105 6.37 -4.92 -19.09
C ALA A 105 6.47 -3.74 -18.10
N PHE A 106 5.47 -2.87 -18.07
CA PHE A 106 5.42 -1.75 -17.12
C PHE A 106 5.33 -2.23 -15.67
N PHE A 107 4.50 -3.24 -15.40
CA PHE A 107 4.32 -3.80 -14.06
C PHE A 107 5.55 -4.60 -13.62
N VAL A 108 6.19 -5.30 -14.57
CA VAL A 108 7.48 -5.95 -14.31
C VAL A 108 8.52 -4.91 -13.90
N LYS A 109 8.64 -3.79 -14.64
CA LYS A 109 9.55 -2.69 -14.27
C LYS A 109 9.23 -2.12 -12.88
N LEU A 110 7.95 -1.92 -12.55
CA LEU A 110 7.54 -1.41 -11.24
C LEU A 110 7.81 -2.37 -10.08
N ASP A 111 7.79 -3.68 -10.35
CA ASP A 111 8.02 -4.73 -9.34
C ASP A 111 9.50 -5.08 -9.17
N THR A 112 10.32 -4.89 -10.21
CA THR A 112 11.76 -5.21 -10.22
C THR A 112 12.64 -4.05 -9.77
N GLN A 113 12.07 -2.85 -9.60
CA GLN A 113 12.78 -1.75 -8.95
C GLN A 113 13.18 -2.16 -7.54
N GLU A 114 14.50 -2.26 -7.32
CA GLU A 114 15.02 -2.41 -5.97
C GLU A 114 14.47 -1.27 -5.08
N PRO A 115 14.13 -1.56 -3.82
CA PRO A 115 13.68 -0.55 -2.89
C PRO A 115 14.60 0.70 -2.92
N PRO A 116 14.03 1.91 -3.02
CA PRO A 116 12.61 2.21 -2.91
C PRO A 116 11.83 2.04 -4.23
N ARG A 117 10.66 1.38 -4.13
CA ARG A 117 9.68 1.27 -5.22
C ARG A 117 9.19 2.65 -5.67
N HIS A 118 8.71 2.75 -6.91
CA HIS A 118 8.29 4.05 -7.45
C HIS A 118 7.24 4.75 -6.57
N PRO A 119 7.53 5.93 -6.00
CA PRO A 119 6.63 6.58 -5.05
C PRO A 119 5.32 7.01 -5.71
N GLY A 120 5.29 7.24 -7.03
CA GLY A 120 4.08 7.47 -7.85
C GLY A 120 2.99 6.42 -7.81
N TRP A 121 3.35 5.18 -7.49
CA TRP A 121 2.46 4.04 -7.65
C TRP A 121 1.89 3.58 -6.30
N TRP A 122 0.65 3.11 -6.30
CA TRP A 122 0.04 2.55 -5.10
C TRP A 122 0.27 1.05 -5.03
N TYR A 123 1.24 0.66 -4.21
CA TYR A 123 1.46 -0.74 -3.84
C TYR A 123 0.58 -1.12 -2.65
N ARG A 124 -0.08 -2.28 -2.71
CA ARG A 124 -0.87 -2.80 -1.59
C ARG A 124 -0.05 -3.75 -0.74
N GLY A 125 0.72 -3.16 0.18
CA GLY A 125 1.49 -3.86 1.20
C GLY A 125 0.65 -4.41 2.39
N PRO A 126 1.32 -5.11 3.32
CA PRO A 126 0.73 -5.53 4.58
C PRO A 126 0.30 -4.32 5.41
N ILE A 127 -0.79 -4.45 6.18
CA ILE A 127 -1.26 -3.40 7.08
C ILE A 127 -0.55 -3.53 8.41
N VAL A 128 0.01 -2.44 8.92
CA VAL A 128 0.52 -2.38 10.30
C VAL A 128 -0.65 -2.22 11.27
N ALA A 129 -0.89 -3.22 12.10
CA ALA A 129 -1.88 -3.10 13.18
C ALA A 129 -1.25 -2.29 14.33
N LEU A 130 -1.62 -1.01 14.48
CA LEU A 130 -1.01 -0.12 15.48
C LEU A 130 -1.13 -0.66 16.91
N PHE A 131 -2.25 -1.31 17.21
CA PHE A 131 -2.47 -1.94 18.51
C PHE A 131 -1.45 -3.05 18.79
N THR A 132 -1.20 -3.92 17.81
CA THR A 132 -0.18 -4.97 17.93
C THR A 132 1.23 -4.38 17.99
N LEU A 133 1.50 -3.27 17.29
CA LEU A 133 2.76 -2.55 17.38
C LEU A 133 2.96 -1.95 18.78
N GLN A 134 1.93 -1.34 19.36
CA GLN A 134 1.94 -0.83 20.72
C GLN A 134 2.16 -1.95 21.75
N GLU A 135 1.47 -3.09 21.63
CA GLU A 135 1.66 -4.24 22.53
C GLU A 135 3.09 -4.80 22.44
N ALA A 136 3.67 -4.83 21.24
CA ALA A 136 4.99 -5.43 21.02
C ALA A 136 6.18 -4.51 21.34
N LYS A 137 6.02 -3.19 21.15
CA LYS A 137 7.13 -2.21 21.21
C LYS A 137 6.85 -0.96 22.05
N GLY A 138 5.65 -0.83 22.58
CA GLY A 138 5.22 0.34 23.37
C GLY A 138 4.58 1.45 22.52
N GLU A 139 3.92 2.39 23.20
CA GLU A 139 3.18 3.49 22.58
C GLU A 139 4.10 4.47 21.82
N ASN A 140 5.31 4.73 22.33
CA ASN A 140 6.25 5.68 21.71
C ASN A 140 6.66 5.24 20.30
N VAL A 141 7.06 3.97 20.12
CA VAL A 141 7.46 3.43 18.82
C VAL A 141 6.30 3.42 17.84
N MET A 142 5.08 3.15 18.32
CA MET A 142 3.88 3.23 17.51
C MET A 142 3.60 4.67 17.06
N TRP A 143 3.78 5.67 17.94
CA TRP A 143 3.62 7.07 17.57
C TRP A 143 4.71 7.59 16.63
N GLU A 144 5.96 7.17 16.80
CA GLU A 144 7.04 7.44 15.86
C GLU A 144 6.69 6.92 14.46
N TYR A 145 6.15 5.70 14.37
CA TYR A 145 5.67 5.15 13.10
C TYR A 145 4.53 5.98 12.48
N VAL A 146 3.54 6.40 13.27
CA VAL A 146 2.42 7.23 12.78
C VAL A 146 2.89 8.61 12.34
N GLN A 147 3.85 9.22 13.03
CA GLN A 147 4.46 10.49 12.64
C GLN A 147 5.31 10.33 11.37
N ALA A 148 6.06 9.24 11.25
CA ALA A 148 6.79 8.92 10.03
C ALA A 148 5.84 8.78 8.84
N GLU A 149 4.65 8.19 8.97
CA GLU A 149 3.64 8.12 7.89
C GLU A 149 3.14 9.50 7.39
N ALA A 150 3.34 10.58 8.15
CA ALA A 150 3.03 11.94 7.68
C ALA A 150 4.14 12.55 6.80
N LEU A 151 5.38 12.11 7.00
CA LEU A 151 6.57 12.67 6.34
C LEU A 151 7.11 11.74 5.25
N GLU A 152 6.99 10.44 5.48
CA GLU A 152 7.50 9.36 4.67
C GLU A 152 6.36 8.51 4.11
N ARG A 153 6.61 7.96 2.94
CA ARG A 153 5.64 7.14 2.25
C ARG A 153 6.00 5.66 2.43
N PHE A 154 5.16 4.93 3.15
CA PHE A 154 5.39 3.54 3.54
C PHE A 154 6.61 3.34 4.46
N PRO A 155 6.68 4.03 5.62
CA PRO A 155 7.75 3.84 6.59
C PRO A 155 7.88 2.38 7.03
N ASP A 156 9.12 1.95 7.26
CA ASP A 156 9.38 0.63 7.83
C ASP A 156 9.11 0.63 9.33
N CYS A 157 8.21 -0.25 9.78
CA CYS A 157 7.94 -0.48 11.20
C CYS A 157 9.05 -1.28 11.91
N LYS A 158 10.16 -1.61 11.21
CA LYS A 158 11.34 -2.33 11.71
C LYS A 158 10.99 -3.69 12.31
N LEU A 159 9.89 -4.26 11.84
CA LEU A 159 9.35 -5.54 12.26
C LEU A 159 8.93 -6.33 11.03
N PRO A 160 9.08 -7.66 11.04
CA PRO A 160 8.58 -8.49 9.95
C PRO A 160 7.06 -8.31 9.85
N THR A 161 6.63 -7.77 8.71
CA THR A 161 5.21 -7.59 8.40
C THR A 161 4.68 -8.79 7.62
N PRO A 162 3.41 -9.20 7.82
CA PRO A 162 2.42 -8.63 8.75
C PRO A 162 2.75 -8.94 10.23
N LEU A 163 2.43 -8.00 11.13
CA LEU A 163 2.62 -8.20 12.57
C LEU A 163 1.77 -9.38 13.08
N LYS A 164 2.33 -10.21 13.96
CA LYS A 164 1.64 -11.36 14.58
C LYS A 164 0.58 -10.86 15.58
N GLY A 165 -0.65 -10.64 15.11
CA GLY A 165 -1.82 -10.31 15.93
C GLY A 165 -2.99 -11.30 15.78
N PRO A 166 -4.14 -11.07 16.43
CA PRO A 166 -5.29 -11.98 16.42
C PRO A 166 -5.87 -12.29 15.03
N ASN A 167 -5.62 -11.40 14.05
CA ASN A 167 -6.05 -11.54 12.65
C ASN A 167 -4.90 -11.93 11.70
N TYR A 168 -3.78 -12.47 12.22
CA TYR A 168 -2.57 -12.78 11.44
C TYR A 168 -2.76 -13.90 10.42
N GLY A 169 -3.54 -14.94 10.75
CA GLY A 169 -3.73 -16.13 9.89
C GLY A 169 -4.25 -15.81 8.47
N PRO A 170 -5.35 -15.05 8.32
CA PRO A 170 -5.88 -14.65 7.01
C PRO A 170 -4.98 -13.69 6.22
N VAL A 171 -4.10 -12.96 6.91
CA VAL A 171 -3.22 -11.94 6.31
C VAL A 171 -1.99 -12.64 5.69
N ARG A 172 -1.39 -13.62 6.38
CA ARG A 172 -0.21 -14.39 5.91
C ARG A 172 -0.42 -15.05 4.53
N ASN A 173 -1.59 -15.63 4.26
CA ASN A 173 -1.84 -16.37 3.01
C ASN A 173 -2.21 -15.48 1.81
N ARG A 174 -2.53 -14.19 2.01
CA ARG A 174 -2.98 -13.27 0.94
C ARG A 174 -1.86 -12.42 0.31
N HIS A 175 -0.62 -12.59 0.77
CA HIS A 175 0.50 -11.73 0.39
C HIS A 175 1.45 -12.31 -0.67
N LYS A 176 1.37 -13.60 -1.00
CA LYS A 176 2.06 -14.12 -2.19
C LYS A 176 1.26 -13.69 -3.42
N ARG A 177 1.67 -12.58 -4.04
CA ARG A 177 1.10 -12.09 -5.30
C ARG A 177 2.16 -12.19 -6.38
N GLU A 178 1.72 -12.58 -7.58
CA GLU A 178 2.56 -12.59 -8.78
C GLU A 178 3.07 -11.19 -9.15
N SER A 179 2.30 -10.15 -8.78
CA SER A 179 2.70 -8.75 -8.90
C SER A 179 2.24 -7.91 -7.70
N GLU A 180 3.11 -6.99 -7.28
CA GLU A 180 2.83 -6.06 -6.19
C GLU A 180 2.29 -4.72 -6.70
N SER A 181 2.64 -4.34 -7.93
CA SER A 181 2.09 -3.20 -8.66
C SER A 181 0.74 -3.51 -9.33
N MET A 182 0.48 -4.77 -9.70
CA MET A 182 -0.77 -5.24 -10.33
C MET A 182 -1.57 -6.15 -9.38
N TRP A 183 -2.38 -5.54 -8.53
CA TRP A 183 -3.13 -6.25 -7.47
C TRP A 183 -4.66 -6.31 -7.69
N MET A 184 -5.14 -5.99 -8.89
CA MET A 184 -6.57 -6.00 -9.21
C MET A 184 -7.21 -7.36 -8.93
N THR A 185 -8.51 -7.34 -8.60
CA THR A 185 -9.29 -8.58 -8.37
C THR A 185 -10.55 -8.67 -9.22
N ASN A 186 -11.05 -7.55 -9.73
CA ASN A 186 -12.42 -7.47 -10.25
C ASN A 186 -12.50 -7.42 -11.78
N HIS A 187 -11.36 -7.42 -12.48
CA HIS A 187 -11.33 -7.35 -13.94
C HIS A 187 -11.32 -8.76 -14.57
N PRO A 188 -12.12 -9.06 -15.60
CA PRO A 188 -12.18 -10.40 -16.21
C PRO A 188 -10.81 -10.92 -16.68
N LEU A 189 -9.97 -10.04 -17.24
CA LEU A 189 -8.64 -10.38 -17.75
C LEU A 189 -7.53 -10.41 -16.67
N THR A 190 -7.88 -10.23 -15.40
CA THR A 190 -6.89 -10.17 -14.30
C THR A 190 -5.99 -11.40 -14.28
N ALA A 191 -6.55 -12.60 -14.48
CA ALA A 191 -5.81 -13.84 -14.42
C ALA A 191 -4.77 -13.95 -15.56
N ASP A 192 -5.15 -13.54 -16.77
CA ASP A 192 -4.28 -13.62 -17.93
C ASP A 192 -3.14 -12.59 -17.85
N TRP A 193 -3.45 -11.36 -17.42
CA TRP A 193 -2.44 -10.32 -17.21
C TRP A 193 -1.42 -10.71 -16.16
N ARG A 194 -1.85 -11.39 -15.09
CA ARG A 194 -0.94 -11.89 -14.06
C ARG A 194 -0.01 -12.98 -14.58
N LYS A 195 -0.53 -13.93 -15.37
CA LYS A 195 0.29 -14.95 -16.06
C LYS A 195 1.32 -14.32 -16.98
N GLU A 196 0.93 -13.30 -17.75
CA GLU A 196 1.83 -12.57 -18.65
C GLU A 196 2.97 -11.89 -17.87
N ILE A 197 2.64 -11.19 -16.79
CA ILE A 197 3.64 -10.57 -15.89
C ILE A 197 4.57 -11.63 -15.29
N ALA A 198 4.03 -12.75 -14.82
CA ALA A 198 4.82 -13.83 -14.23
C ALA A 198 5.77 -14.48 -15.26
N ALA A 199 5.30 -14.70 -16.49
CA ALA A 199 6.11 -15.24 -17.58
C ALA A 199 7.27 -14.29 -17.94
N LEU A 200 7.00 -12.98 -18.03
CA LEU A 200 8.04 -11.99 -18.30
C LEU A 200 9.08 -11.89 -17.18
N LYS A 201 8.66 -11.98 -15.91
CA LYS A 201 9.60 -12.02 -14.77
C LYS A 201 10.50 -13.26 -14.82
N ALA A 202 9.92 -14.43 -15.07
CA ALA A 202 10.70 -15.67 -15.18
C ALA A 202 11.73 -15.60 -16.32
N GLN A 203 11.36 -15.00 -17.47
CA GLN A 203 12.29 -14.78 -18.57
C GLN A 203 13.45 -13.85 -18.18
N GLN A 204 13.17 -12.75 -17.49
CA GLN A 204 14.21 -11.84 -17.00
C GLN A 204 15.15 -12.52 -16.01
N GLU A 205 14.62 -13.27 -15.04
CA GLU A 205 15.43 -14.02 -14.05
C GLU A 205 16.34 -15.06 -14.74
N THR A 206 15.85 -15.76 -15.76
CA THR A 206 16.66 -16.71 -16.53
C THR A 206 17.74 -16.02 -17.37
N ALA A 207 17.46 -14.84 -17.91
CA ALA A 207 18.41 -14.07 -18.71
C ALA A 207 19.54 -13.49 -17.84
N THR A 208 19.23 -13.00 -16.64
CA THR A 208 20.23 -12.50 -15.69
C THR A 208 21.15 -13.62 -15.17
N CYS A 209 20.59 -14.80 -14.86
CA CYS A 209 21.40 -15.97 -14.48
C CYS A 209 22.31 -16.46 -15.61
N ALA A 210 21.91 -16.27 -16.88
CA ALA A 210 22.73 -16.64 -18.03
C ALA A 210 23.86 -15.64 -18.32
N SER A 211 23.65 -14.33 -18.06
CA SER A 211 24.67 -13.30 -18.24
C SER A 211 25.76 -13.33 -17.16
N ASP A 212 25.42 -13.73 -15.94
CA ASP A 212 26.40 -13.85 -14.83
C ASP A 212 27.32 -15.08 -14.98
N GLY A 213 26.98 -16.00 -15.88
CA GLY A 213 27.78 -17.19 -16.22
C GLY A 213 28.77 -17.01 -17.38
N HIS A 214 28.99 -15.78 -17.88
CA HIS A 214 29.88 -15.50 -19.02
C HIS A 214 30.98 -14.47 -18.72
N THR A 215 31.33 -14.29 -17.46
CA THR A 215 32.54 -13.53 -17.07
C THR A 215 33.56 -14.46 -16.41
N GLU A 216 34.05 -15.45 -17.15
CA GLU A 216 35.35 -16.07 -16.88
C GLU A 216 35.92 -16.66 -18.17
N ASN A 217 37.08 -16.09 -18.55
CA ASN A 217 38.02 -16.37 -19.64
C ASN A 217 37.91 -15.53 -20.92
#